data_AF-A0A7K7G8H9-F1
#
_entry.id   AF-A0A7K7G8H9-F1
#
_cell.length_a   1.000
_cell.length_b   1.000
_cell.length_c   1.000
_cell.angle_alpha   90.00
_cell.angle_beta   90.00
_cell.angle_gamma   90.00
#
_symmetry.space_group_name_H-M   'P 1'
#
loop_
_entity.id
_entity.type
_entity.pdbx_description
1 polymer ?
#
loop_
_entity_poly.entity_id
_entity_poly.type
_entity_poly.pdbx_seq_one_letter_code
_entity_poly.pdbx_strand_id
1 'polypeptide(L)'
;LNVDLEWKIIYVGSAESEEYDQVLDSVLVGPVPAGRHMFVFQADAPNPGLIPDADAVGVTVVLITCTYRGQEFIRVGYYVNNEYTETELRENPPVKPDFSKVRHVL
;
A
#
# COMPACT_ATOMS: atom_id res chain seq x y z
N LEU A 1 15.39 18.95 -11.69
CA LEU A 1 14.20 18.67 -12.53
C LEU A 1 13.31 19.90 -12.51
N ASN A 2 12.74 20.28 -13.66
CA ASN A 2 11.97 21.52 -13.81
C ASN A 2 10.46 21.33 -13.59
N VAL A 3 10.04 20.08 -13.48
CA VAL A 3 8.68 19.66 -13.10
C VAL A 3 8.83 18.79 -11.87
N ASP A 4 7.78 18.71 -11.07
CA ASP A 4 7.75 17.92 -9.86
C ASP A 4 7.80 16.41 -10.16
N LEU A 5 8.37 15.66 -9.23
CA LEU A 5 8.19 14.22 -9.13
C LEU A 5 6.88 13.96 -8.41
N GLU A 6 6.05 13.07 -8.92
CA GLU A 6 4.86 12.60 -8.22
C GLU A 6 5.18 11.24 -7.59
N TRP A 7 5.03 11.15 -6.27
CA TRP A 7 5.20 9.91 -5.51
C TRP A 7 3.84 9.41 -5.03
N LYS A 8 3.57 8.12 -5.19
CA LYS A 8 2.34 7.48 -4.70
C LYS A 8 2.66 6.29 -3.81
N ILE A 9 1.89 6.13 -2.74
CA ILE A 9 1.79 4.87 -2.00
C ILE A 9 0.49 4.20 -2.42
N ILE A 10 0.56 2.94 -2.86
CA ILE A 10 -0.57 2.19 -3.38
C ILE A 10 -0.65 0.86 -2.61
N TYR A 11 -1.81 0.56 -2.04
CA TYR A 11 -2.10 -0.74 -1.44
C TYR A 11 -2.82 -1.62 -2.46
N VAL A 12 -2.30 -2.82 -2.70
CA VAL A 12 -2.94 -3.80 -3.56
C VAL A 12 -4.03 -4.51 -2.77
N GLY A 13 -5.29 -4.20 -3.05
CA GLY A 13 -6.43 -4.76 -2.31
C GLY A 13 -6.73 -6.21 -2.65
N SER A 14 -6.37 -6.66 -3.85
CA SER A 14 -6.52 -8.05 -4.31
C SER A 14 -5.44 -8.38 -5.32
N ALA A 15 -4.90 -9.59 -5.25
CA ALA A 15 -3.92 -10.06 -6.24
C ALA A 15 -4.57 -10.35 -7.62
N GLU A 16 -5.90 -10.45 -7.67
CA GLU A 16 -6.64 -10.85 -8.87
C GLU A 16 -7.06 -9.68 -9.75
N SER A 17 -7.13 -8.46 -9.20
CA SER A 17 -7.61 -7.28 -9.93
C SER A 17 -7.08 -5.96 -9.36
N GLU A 18 -6.61 -5.10 -10.26
CA GLU A 18 -6.20 -3.72 -9.96
C GLU A 18 -7.38 -2.82 -9.58
N GLU A 19 -8.63 -3.26 -9.76
CA GLU A 19 -9.83 -2.50 -9.35
C GLU A 19 -9.90 -2.26 -7.83
N TYR A 20 -9.20 -3.09 -7.05
CA TYR A 20 -9.11 -2.98 -5.60
C TYR A 20 -7.87 -2.22 -5.14
N ASP A 21 -7.05 -1.71 -6.06
CA ASP A 21 -5.89 -0.89 -5.71
C ASP A 21 -6.33 0.43 -5.11
N GLN A 22 -5.74 0.77 -3.97
CA GLN A 22 -6.04 2.00 -3.26
C GLN A 22 -4.80 2.88 -3.25
N VAL A 23 -4.88 4.05 -3.90
CA VAL A 23 -3.88 5.10 -3.73
C VAL A 23 -4.07 5.69 -2.33
N LEU A 24 -3.16 5.37 -1.42
CA LEU A 24 -3.24 5.80 -0.02
C LEU A 24 -2.85 7.28 0.14
N ASP A 25 -1.83 7.72 -0.60
CA ASP A 25 -1.45 9.13 -0.69
C ASP A 25 -0.67 9.41 -1.98
N SER A 26 -0.66 10.68 -2.40
CA SER A 26 0.04 11.19 -3.58
C SER A 26 0.67 12.55 -3.28
N VAL A 27 2.00 12.63 -3.33
CA VAL A 27 2.73 13.87 -3.03
C VAL A 27 3.57 14.34 -4.21
N LEU A 28 3.61 15.66 -4.40
CA LEU A 28 4.47 16.32 -5.38
C LEU A 28 5.74 16.81 -4.71
N VAL A 29 6.89 16.46 -5.28
CA VAL A 29 8.21 16.87 -4.79
C VAL A 29 8.92 17.64 -5.90
N GLY A 30 9.03 18.95 -5.74
CA GLY A 30 9.83 19.78 -6.62
C GLY A 30 9.81 21.28 -6.33
N PRO A 31 10.64 22.06 -7.04
CA PRO A 31 11.65 21.59 -8.00
C PRO A 31 12.78 20.80 -7.32
N VAL A 32 13.33 19.78 -7.98
CA VAL A 32 14.36 18.88 -7.39
C VAL A 32 15.76 19.24 -7.92
N PRO A 33 16.66 19.85 -7.11
CA PRO A 33 18.02 20.15 -7.52
C PRO A 33 18.88 18.89 -7.71
N ALA A 34 20.02 19.00 -8.39
CA ALA A 34 20.99 17.91 -8.44
C ALA A 34 21.57 17.63 -7.04
N GLY A 35 21.65 16.37 -6.65
CA GLY A 35 22.14 15.97 -5.34
C GLY A 35 21.41 14.75 -4.78
N ARG A 36 21.67 14.44 -3.51
CA ARG A 36 20.96 13.40 -2.75
C ARG A 36 19.88 14.06 -1.91
N HIS A 37 18.69 13.49 -1.92
CA HIS A 37 17.52 13.99 -1.21
C HIS A 37 16.95 12.91 -0.31
N MET A 38 16.32 13.33 0.78
CA MET A 38 15.63 12.45 1.73
C MET A 38 14.38 13.17 2.22
N PHE A 39 13.27 12.45 2.30
CA PHE A 39 12.02 12.93 2.88
C PHE A 39 11.28 11.76 3.50
N VAL A 40 10.34 12.07 4.39
CA VAL A 40 9.42 11.09 4.99
C VAL A 40 8.14 11.11 4.18
N PHE A 41 7.68 9.94 3.75
CA PHE A 41 6.41 9.77 3.06
C PHE A 41 5.49 8.94 3.95
N GLN A 42 4.40 9.54 4.43
CA GLN A 42 3.42 8.93 5.32
C GLN A 42 2.06 8.92 4.61
N ALA A 43 1.31 7.84 4.79
CA ALA A 43 -0.05 7.72 4.28
C ALA A 43 -0.93 7.06 5.34
N ASP A 44 -2.24 7.29 5.23
CA ASP A 44 -3.23 6.60 6.06
C ASP A 44 -3.38 5.13 5.64
N ALA A 45 -3.98 4.32 6.51
CA ALA A 45 -4.27 2.91 6.22
C ALA A 45 -5.27 2.76 5.05
N PRO A 46 -5.23 1.64 4.29
CA PRO A 46 -6.25 1.35 3.29
C PRO A 46 -7.65 1.29 3.90
N ASN A 47 -8.66 1.61 3.11
CA ASN A 47 -10.05 1.43 3.51
C ASN A 47 -10.41 -0.06 3.48
N PRO A 48 -10.74 -0.68 4.64
CA PRO A 48 -11.09 -2.10 4.69
C PRO A 48 -12.34 -2.46 3.89
N GLY A 49 -13.27 -1.53 3.72
CA GLY A 49 -14.53 -1.76 2.99
C GLY A 49 -14.36 -1.93 1.48
N LEU A 50 -13.16 -1.65 0.95
CA LEU A 50 -12.81 -1.83 -0.46
C LEU A 50 -11.90 -3.05 -0.68
N ILE A 51 -11.56 -3.79 0.38
CA ILE A 51 -10.73 -5.01 0.29
C ILE A 51 -11.69 -6.21 0.25
N PRO A 52 -11.58 -7.11 -0.74
CA PRO A 52 -12.34 -8.35 -0.75
C PRO A 52 -12.07 -9.18 0.51
N ASP A 53 -13.12 -9.75 1.09
CA ASP A 53 -13.01 -10.54 2.33
C ASP A 53 -12.01 -11.70 2.20
N ALA A 54 -11.88 -12.29 1.00
CA ALA A 54 -10.95 -13.38 0.70
C ALA A 54 -9.47 -12.94 0.70
N ASP A 55 -9.19 -11.65 0.46
CA ASP A 55 -7.85 -11.07 0.36
C ASP A 55 -7.45 -10.29 1.64
N ALA A 56 -8.37 -10.17 2.60
CA ALA A 56 -8.16 -9.40 3.83
C ALA A 56 -7.05 -9.96 4.74
N VAL A 57 -6.85 -11.29 4.73
CA VAL A 57 -5.87 -12.00 5.56
C VAL A 57 -4.95 -12.81 4.65
N GLY A 58 -3.64 -12.74 4.92
CA GLY A 58 -2.60 -13.33 4.10
C GLY A 58 -1.65 -12.29 3.54
N VAL A 59 -0.90 -12.66 2.51
CA VAL A 59 0.13 -11.81 1.92
C VAL A 59 -0.47 -10.95 0.81
N THR A 60 -0.21 -9.65 0.87
CA THR A 60 -0.46 -8.69 -0.20
C THR A 60 0.77 -7.80 -0.44
N VAL A 61 0.65 -6.76 -1.26
CA VAL A 61 1.73 -5.87 -1.67
C VAL A 61 1.36 -4.41 -1.43
N VAL A 62 2.32 -3.63 -0.93
CA VAL A 62 2.30 -2.16 -0.99
C VAL A 62 3.33 -1.70 -2.02
N LEU A 63 2.91 -0.84 -2.93
CA LEU A 63 3.75 -0.25 -3.97
C LEU A 63 4.05 1.21 -3.66
N ILE A 64 5.30 1.61 -3.86
CA ILE A 64 5.73 3.00 -3.90
C ILE A 64 6.17 3.29 -5.32
N THR A 65 5.46 4.18 -6.01
CA THR A 65 5.77 4.58 -7.38
C THR A 65 6.26 6.02 -7.46
N CYS A 66 7.13 6.29 -8.43
CA CYS A 66 7.55 7.65 -8.76
C CYS A 66 7.33 7.90 -10.25
N THR A 67 6.63 8.99 -10.55
CA THR A 67 6.41 9.45 -11.93
C THR A 67 7.07 10.81 -12.15
N TYR A 68 7.55 11.01 -13.38
CA TYR A 68 8.03 12.31 -13.85
C TYR A 68 7.33 12.61 -15.17
N ARG A 69 6.61 13.75 -15.24
CA ARG A 69 5.79 14.13 -16.40
C ARG A 69 4.77 13.04 -16.78
N GLY A 70 4.15 12.42 -15.78
CA GLY A 70 3.13 11.37 -15.94
C GLY A 70 3.68 10.03 -16.41
N GLN A 71 5.00 9.87 -16.54
CA GLN A 71 5.63 8.59 -16.87
C GLN A 71 6.25 8.00 -15.60
N GLU A 72 5.76 6.83 -15.19
CA GLU A 72 6.35 6.06 -14.11
C GLU A 72 7.75 5.58 -14.50
N PHE A 73 8.72 5.79 -13.63
CA PHE A 73 10.12 5.36 -13.86
C PHE A 73 10.72 4.61 -12.66
N ILE A 74 10.06 4.62 -11.50
CA ILE A 74 10.39 3.81 -10.33
C ILE A 74 9.13 3.14 -9.81
N ARG A 75 9.25 1.85 -9.46
CA ARG A 75 8.27 1.08 -8.72
C ARG A 75 9.00 0.19 -7.70
N VAL A 76 8.69 0.37 -6.43
CA VAL A 76 9.22 -0.43 -5.32
C VAL A 76 8.06 -1.15 -4.67
N GLY A 77 8.15 -2.47 -4.51
CA GLY A 77 7.12 -3.29 -3.87
C GLY A 77 7.60 -3.89 -2.56
N TYR A 78 6.74 -3.84 -1.55
CA TYR A 78 6.92 -4.52 -0.26
C TYR A 78 5.81 -5.53 -0.08
N TYR A 79 6.17 -6.77 0.29
CA TYR A 79 5.18 -7.73 0.77
C TYR A 79 4.70 -7.31 2.16
N VAL A 80 3.41 -7.46 2.39
CA VAL A 80 2.76 -7.22 3.68
C VAL A 80 1.98 -8.47 4.04
N ASN A 81 2.26 -9.06 5.20
CA ASN A 81 1.48 -10.17 5.71
C ASN A 81 0.44 -9.64 6.72
N ASN A 82 -0.84 -9.76 6.38
CA ASN A 82 -1.96 -9.43 7.22
C ASN A 82 -2.37 -10.68 8.01
N GLU A 83 -2.21 -10.68 9.32
CA GLU A 83 -2.57 -11.84 10.14
C GLU A 83 -3.33 -11.48 11.41
N TYR A 84 -4.16 -12.40 11.87
CA TYR A 84 -4.71 -12.35 13.22
C TYR A 84 -3.61 -12.70 14.22
N THR A 85 -3.50 -11.92 15.29
CA THR A 85 -2.54 -12.22 16.37
C THR A 85 -3.04 -13.29 17.34
N GLU A 86 -4.36 -13.44 17.46
CA GLU A 86 -4.99 -14.42 18.35
C GLU A 86 -4.98 -15.81 17.72
N THR A 87 -4.43 -16.81 18.40
CA THR A 87 -4.32 -18.19 17.89
C THR A 87 -5.67 -18.76 17.46
N GLU A 88 -6.73 -18.51 18.23
CA GLU A 88 -8.08 -19.01 17.93
C GLU A 88 -8.61 -18.50 16.59
N LEU A 89 -8.37 -17.22 16.27
CA LEU A 89 -8.79 -16.60 15.00
C LEU A 89 -7.93 -17.04 13.82
N ARG A 90 -6.69 -17.47 14.07
CA ARG A 90 -5.84 -18.06 13.03
C ARG A 90 -6.28 -19.48 12.67
N GLU A 91 -6.63 -20.27 13.68
CA GLU A 91 -7.08 -21.65 13.49
C GLU A 91 -8.53 -21.72 12.97
N ASN A 92 -9.37 -20.78 13.42
CA ASN A 92 -10.80 -20.70 13.06
C ASN A 92 -11.15 -19.27 12.62
N PRO A 93 -10.72 -18.85 11.41
CA PRO A 93 -10.99 -17.51 10.94
C PRO A 93 -12.50 -17.28 10.77
N PRO A 94 -13.01 -16.09 11.13
CA PRO A 94 -14.41 -15.76 10.92
C PRO A 94 -14.72 -15.67 9.41
N VAL A 95 -15.96 -15.96 9.03
CA VAL A 95 -16.41 -15.87 7.62
C VAL A 95 -16.25 -14.46 7.08
N LYS A 96 -16.54 -13.45 7.91
CA LYS A 96 -16.27 -12.04 7.60
C LYS A 96 -15.04 -11.60 8.39
N PRO A 97 -13.98 -11.09 7.73
CA PRO A 97 -12.77 -10.63 8.41
C PRO A 97 -13.04 -9.51 9.42
N ASP A 98 -12.40 -9.59 10.57
CA ASP A 98 -12.40 -8.52 11.58
C ASP A 98 -11.09 -7.72 11.50
N PHE A 99 -11.10 -6.68 10.67
CA PHE A 99 -9.93 -5.81 10.46
C PHE A 99 -9.44 -5.11 11.74
N SER A 100 -10.25 -5.00 12.80
CA SER A 100 -9.80 -4.43 14.08
C SER A 100 -8.79 -5.32 14.81
N LYS A 101 -8.75 -6.62 14.44
CA LYS A 101 -7.88 -7.65 15.01
C LYS A 101 -6.77 -8.13 14.07
N VAL A 102 -6.76 -7.63 12.84
CA VAL A 102 -5.71 -7.92 11.87
C VAL A 102 -4.52 -6.99 12.11
N ARG A 103 -3.31 -7.52 12.06
CA ARG A 103 -2.08 -6.72 12.11
C ARG A 103 -1.26 -6.90 10.84
N HIS A 104 -0.60 -5.82 10.45
CA HIS A 104 0.38 -5.82 9.37
C HIS A 104 1.74 -6.22 9.92
N VAL A 105 2.29 -7.30 9.39
CA VAL A 105 3.68 -7.71 9.60
C VAL A 105 4.42 -7.43 8.29
N LEU A 106 5.37 -6.51 8.35
CA LEU A 106 6.30 -6.15 7.27
C LEU A 106 7.55 -7.03 7.34
#